data_AF-A0A972MH84-F1
#
_entry.id   AF-A0A972MH84-F1
#
_cell.length_a   1.000
_cell.length_b   1.000
_cell.length_c   1.000
_cell.angle_alpha   90.00
_cell.angle_beta   90.00
_cell.angle_gamma   90.00
#
_symmetry.space_group_name_H-M   'P 1'
#
loop_
_entity.id
_entity.type
_entity.pdbx_description
1 polymer ?
#
loop_
_entity_poly.entity_id
_entity_poly.type
_entity_poly.pdbx_seq_one_letter_code
_entity_poly.pdbx_strand_id
1 'polypeptide(L)' 'MFSIPKKVVYDENGKPIEVIIPWEVFVEIEEALGLDLDDDARKALKEARQDRENGKEETYVPLEEI' A
#
# COMPACT_ATOMS: atom_id res chain seq x y z
N MET A 1 4.07 6.90 13.80
CA MET A 1 3.35 5.65 14.11
C MET A 1 1.89 5.91 13.81
N PHE A 2 1.31 5.26 12.80
CA PHE A 2 -0.10 5.44 12.47
C PHE A 2 -0.95 4.84 13.59
N SER A 3 -1.87 5.64 14.14
CA SER A 3 -2.84 5.16 15.11
C SER A 3 -4.05 4.65 14.35
N ILE A 4 -4.19 3.32 14.25
CA ILE A 4 -5.31 2.67 13.57
C ILE A 4 -6.45 2.54 14.60
N PRO A 5 -7.57 3.27 14.45
CA PRO A 5 -8.72 3.08 15.30
C PRO A 5 -9.23 1.64 15.12
N LYS A 6 -9.31 0.90 16.21
CA LYS A 6 -9.66 -0.52 16.17
C LYS A 6 -10.40 -0.97 17.41
N LYS A 7 -11.25 -1.97 17.23
CA LYS A 7 -11.86 -2.75 18.31
C LYS A 7 -11.27 -4.14 18.26
N VAL A 8 -10.77 -4.63 19.40
CA VAL A 8 -10.23 -5.99 19.52
C VAL A 8 -11.28 -6.86 20.21
N VAL A 9 -11.58 -8.02 19.63
CA VAL A 9 -12.46 -9.03 20.21
C VAL A 9 -11.59 -10.10 20.86
N TYR A 10 -11.94 -10.47 22.09
CA TYR A 10 -11.19 -11.43 22.90
C TYR A 10 -12.04 -12.68 23.15
N ASP A 11 -11.37 -13.84 23.28
CA ASP A 11 -12.00 -15.09 23.71
C ASP A 11 -12.24 -15.12 25.23
N GLU A 12 -12.78 -16.24 25.72
CA GLU A 12 -13.07 -16.45 27.14
C GLU A 12 -11.83 -16.43 28.04
N ASN A 13 -10.64 -16.70 27.47
CA ASN A 13 -9.36 -16.65 28.18
C ASN A 13 -8.68 -15.27 28.08
N GLY A 14 -9.35 -14.28 27.47
CA GLY A 14 -8.80 -12.96 27.24
C GLY A 14 -7.76 -12.89 26.12
N LYS A 15 -7.69 -13.90 25.23
CA LYS A 15 -6.80 -13.89 24.07
C LYS A 15 -7.48 -13.16 22.91
N PRO A 16 -6.79 -12.23 22.21
CA PRO A 16 -7.35 -11.57 21.05
C PRO A 16 -7.55 -12.56 19.90
N ILE A 17 -8.74 -12.56 19.32
CA ILE A 17 -9.11 -13.45 18.20
C ILE A 17 -9.43 -12.68 16.92
N GLU A 18 -9.98 -11.47 17.04
CA GLU A 18 -10.36 -10.65 15.89
C GLU A 18 -10.06 -9.17 16.15
N VAL A 19 -9.85 -8.43 15.06
CA VAL A 19 -9.72 -6.98 15.09
C VAL A 19 -10.69 -6.40 14.07
N ILE A 20 -11.54 -5.50 14.52
CA ILE A 20 -12.50 -4.76 13.71
C ILE A 20 -11.96 -3.35 13.52
N ILE A 21 -11.80 -2.93 12.27
CA ILE A 21 -11.38 -1.58 11.89
C ILE A 21 -12.44 -0.93 10.98
N PRO A 22 -12.53 0.41 10.95
CA PRO A 22 -13.36 1.10 9.98
C PRO A 22 -12.96 0.73 8.55
N TRP A 23 -13.94 0.68 7.65
CA TRP A 23 -13.72 0.33 6.25
C TRP A 23 -12.74 1.27 5.55
N GLU A 24 -12.88 2.59 5.76
CA GLU A 24 -11.98 3.59 5.17
C GLU A 24 -10.52 3.36 5.58
N VAL A 25 -10.29 3.00 6.85
CA VAL A 25 -8.95 2.71 7.37
C VAL A 25 -8.40 1.41 6.79
N PHE A 26 -9.24 0.42 6.51
CA PHE A 26 -8.82 -0.77 5.79
C PHE A 26 -8.35 -0.44 4.37
N VAL A 27 -9.12 0.37 3.63
CA VAL A 27 -8.77 0.81 2.27
C VAL A 27 -7.45 1.59 2.27
N GLU A 28 -7.27 2.54 3.18
CA GLU A 28 -6.00 3.29 3.30
C GLU A 28 -4.80 2.37 3.55
N ILE A 29 -4.98 1.30 4.34
CA ILE A 29 -3.93 0.32 4.60
C ILE A 29 -3.64 -0.51 3.35
N GLU A 30 -4.67 -0.93 2.60
CA GLU A 30 -4.48 -1.65 1.34
C GLU A 30 -3.69 -0.80 0.33
N GLU A 31 -4.08 0.45 0.13
CA GLU A 31 -3.41 1.39 -0.77
C GLU A 31 -1.96 1.66 -0.34
N ALA A 32 -1.72 1.95 0.95
CA ALA A 32 -0.39 2.23 1.46
C ALA A 32 0.56 1.03 1.34
N LEU A 33 0.02 -0.19 1.40
CA LEU A 33 0.77 -1.44 1.22
C LEU A 33 0.80 -1.90 -0.25
N GLY A 34 0.08 -1.22 -1.15
CA GLY A 34 -0.08 -1.61 -2.55
C GLY A 34 -0.73 -2.98 -2.71
N LEU A 35 -1.64 -3.35 -1.82
CA LEU A 35 -2.42 -4.59 -1.88
C LEU A 35 -3.56 -4.48 -2.91
N ASP A 36 -4.02 -3.25 -3.17
CA ASP A 36 -5.01 -2.89 -4.17
C ASP A 36 -4.45 -2.90 -5.62
N LEU A 37 -3.12 -2.90 -5.77
CA LEU A 37 -2.45 -2.89 -7.08
C LEU A 37 -2.67 -4.20 -7.85
N ASP A 38 -3.12 -4.06 -9.09
CA ASP A 38 -3.18 -5.14 -10.07
C ASP A 38 -1.78 -5.53 -10.60
N ASP A 39 -1.71 -6.64 -11.34
CA ASP A 39 -0.46 -7.19 -11.85
C ASP A 39 0.27 -6.24 -12.81
N ASP A 40 -0.47 -5.45 -13.60
CA ASP A 40 0.09 -4.50 -14.55
C ASP A 40 0.71 -3.31 -13.80
N ALA A 41 0.03 -2.78 -12.79
CA ALA A 41 0.55 -1.74 -11.90
C ALA A 41 1.80 -2.22 -11.15
N ARG A 42 1.79 -3.45 -10.62
CA ARG A 42 2.97 -4.06 -9.96
C ARG A 42 4.15 -4.16 -10.92
N LYS A 43 3.89 -4.58 -12.16
CA LYS A 43 4.91 -4.68 -13.20
C LYS A 43 5.48 -3.30 -13.56
N ALA A 44 4.62 -2.31 -13.79
CA ALA A 44 5.03 -0.95 -14.10
C ALA A 44 5.89 -0.34 -12.98
N LEU A 45 5.52 -0.53 -11.70
CA LEU A 45 6.32 -0.07 -10.57
C LEU A 45 7.71 -0.73 -10.51
N LYS A 46 7.78 -2.02 -10.85
CA LYS A 46 9.05 -2.75 -10.90
C LYS A 46 9.95 -2.25 -12.02
N GLU A 47 9.39 -2.01 -13.21
CA GLU A 47 10.11 -1.46 -14.36
C GLU A 47 10.58 -0.03 -14.06
N ALA A 48 9.70 0.84 -13.55
CA ALA A 48 10.05 2.20 -13.17
C ALA A 48 11.15 2.25 -12.10
N ARG A 49 11.16 1.31 -11.15
CA ARG A 49 12.25 1.19 -10.18
C ARG A 49 13.57 0.81 -10.85
N GLN A 50 13.56 -0.16 -11.77
CA GLN A 50 14.76 -0.58 -12.49
C GLN A 50 15.31 0.54 -13.36
N ASP A 51 14.45 1.29 -14.04
CA ASP A 51 14.86 2.41 -14.88
C ASP A 51 15.50 3.52 -14.03
N ARG A 52 14.92 3.83 -12.86
CA ARG A 52 15.53 4.74 -11.89
C ARG A 52 16.90 4.28 -11.43
N GLU A 53 17.04 3.00 -11.08
CA GLU A 53 18.31 2.42 -10.60
C GLU A 53 19.39 2.39 -11.70
N ASN A 54 18.99 2.31 -12.98
CA ASN A 54 19.89 2.31 -14.13
C ASN A 54 20.10 3.71 -14.76
N GLY A 55 19.46 4.76 -14.22
CA GLY A 55 19.59 6.13 -14.73
C GLY A 55 18.99 6.36 -16.11
N LYS A 56 17.96 5.60 -16.49
CA LYS A 56 17.26 5.74 -17.78
C LYS A 56 16.23 6.87 -17.70
N GLU A 57 16.70 8.10 -17.79
CA GLU A 57 15.84 9.29 -17.72
C GLU A 57 14.90 9.42 -18.93
N GLU A 58 15.20 8.75 -20.05
CA GLU A 58 14.39 8.76 -21.28
C GLU A 58 13.03 8.05 -21.16
N THR A 59 12.83 7.22 -20.13
CA THR A 59 11.53 6.57 -19.88
C THR A 59 10.59 7.41 -19.03
N TYR A 60 11.04 8.58 -18.55
CA TYR A 60 10.25 9.53 -17.77
C TYR A 60 9.72 10.67 -18.65
N VAL A 61 8.56 11.19 -18.28
CA VAL A 61 8.03 12.43 -18.87
C VAL A 61 8.72 13.62 -18.19
N PRO A 62 9.28 14.58 -18.94
CA PRO A 62 9.85 15.81 -18.38
C PRO A 62 8.82 16.59 -17.56
N LEU A 63 9.26 17.23 -16.48
CA LEU A 63 8.37 18.00 -15.62
C LEU A 63 7.70 19.16 -16.37
N GLU A 64 8.38 19.73 -17.37
CA GLU A 64 7.88 20.80 -18.21
C GLU A 64 6.72 20.38 -19.14
N GLU A 65 6.47 19.08 -19.27
CA GLU A 65 5.39 18.50 -20.09
C GLU A 65 4.15 18.10 -19.27
N ILE A 66 4.13 18.38 -17.95
CA ILE A 66 3.04 18.08 -17.01
C ILE A 66 2.46 19.38 -16.45
#